data_AF-A0A1F6REY5-F1
#
_entry.id   AF-A0A1F6REY5-F1
#
_cell.length_a   1.000
_cell.length_b   1.000
_cell.length_c   1.000
_cell.angle_alpha   90.00
_cell.angle_beta   90.00
_cell.angle_gamma   90.00
#
_symmetry.space_group_name_H-M   'P 1'
#
loop_
_entity.id
_entity.type
_entity.pdbx_description
1 polymer ?
#
loop_
_entity_poly.entity_id
_entity_poly.type
_entity_poly.pdbx_seq_one_letter_code
_entity_poly.pdbx_strand_id
1 'polypeptide(L)'
;MKDKHSSYLSQDEETDMPVHRILICRTGGIGDVIHTLPLVKYLRKKYKNASIEYLTSESIAALLSEHCPFINKVWSFNKKQKKEIACEIVNSGRKIDYFFNLHSSLSFFFFNLFNIRAKKYFGYKKDNSFHAVVNFARTFDKSLSAMNLDSNTLYVKDSSEILLKHNLKENKYICLVPGVGSERPHRAWLFENWLSLTKKYLTCEKDFKVVFLGGKDEEKIISNKLPGFKGRALNLTGKLDLCEVAEIISSSYSLISCDTGLLHIASALSTKVIGLFGPTLPLRSGPFTGNYQIINAKNCKCQDDLKKCRISISGKHPGYCMNNLSVDEVLSLLTNDLVSI
;
A
#
# COMPACT_ATOMS: atom_id res chain seq x y z
N MET A 1 -45.78 -18.86 -43.35
CA MET A 1 -44.30 -18.74 -43.35
C MET A 1 -43.99 -17.32 -42.87
N LYS A 2 -43.71 -17.12 -41.58
CA LYS A 2 -42.35 -17.00 -41.00
C LYS A 2 -41.51 -15.93 -41.68
N ASP A 3 -41.31 -14.82 -40.96
CA ASP A 3 -40.07 -14.04 -40.72
C ASP A 3 -40.52 -12.83 -39.86
N LYS A 4 -40.29 -12.67 -38.55
CA LYS A 4 -39.16 -12.84 -37.62
C LYS A 4 -37.92 -11.98 -37.94
N HIS A 5 -37.61 -11.11 -36.97
CA HIS A 5 -36.39 -10.32 -36.73
C HIS A 5 -36.32 -8.95 -37.44
N SER A 6 -35.97 -7.84 -36.78
CA SER A 6 -35.46 -7.62 -35.43
C SER A 6 -35.68 -6.17 -35.05
N SER A 7 -36.49 -5.91 -34.03
CA SER A 7 -36.46 -4.65 -33.30
C SER A 7 -35.08 -4.52 -32.65
N TYR A 8 -34.30 -3.52 -33.04
CA TYR A 8 -33.19 -3.02 -32.25
C TYR A 8 -33.77 -2.37 -30.98
N LEU A 9 -34.10 -3.20 -30.00
CA LEU A 9 -34.30 -2.75 -28.62
C LEU A 9 -32.91 -2.43 -28.07
N SER A 10 -32.71 -1.14 -27.82
CA SER A 10 -31.59 -0.56 -27.09
C SER A 10 -31.32 -1.35 -25.80
N GLN A 11 -30.06 -1.72 -25.61
CA GLN A 11 -29.56 -2.28 -24.37
C GLN A 11 -29.73 -1.26 -23.24
N ASP A 12 -30.57 -1.65 -22.28
CA ASP A 12 -30.43 -1.42 -20.84
C ASP A 12 -30.33 0.04 -20.36
N GLU A 13 -31.48 0.72 -20.33
CA GLU A 13 -31.79 1.66 -19.25
C GLU A 13 -31.91 0.88 -17.93
N GLU A 14 -30.78 0.51 -17.32
CA GLU A 14 -30.72 0.00 -15.94
C GLU A 14 -31.18 1.16 -15.03
N THR A 15 -32.44 1.14 -14.60
CA THR A 15 -33.03 2.13 -13.69
C THR A 15 -32.09 2.42 -12.51
N ASP A 16 -31.44 3.59 -12.52
CA ASP A 16 -30.38 3.97 -11.58
C ASP A 16 -30.98 4.29 -10.20
N MET A 17 -31.38 3.25 -9.48
CA MET A 17 -31.76 3.39 -8.08
C MET A 17 -30.57 3.99 -7.31
N PRO A 18 -30.79 5.03 -6.47
CA PRO A 18 -29.71 5.67 -5.75
C PRO A 18 -28.98 4.66 -4.86
N VAL A 19 -27.65 4.62 -5.02
CA VAL A 19 -26.76 3.81 -4.19
C VAL A 19 -26.52 4.55 -2.88
N HIS A 20 -26.91 3.95 -1.76
CA HIS A 20 -26.83 4.55 -0.42
C HIS A 20 -25.80 3.89 0.48
N ARG A 21 -25.53 2.59 0.31
CA ARG A 21 -24.60 1.85 1.19
C ARG A 21 -23.71 0.91 0.37
N ILE A 22 -22.41 1.11 0.48
CA ILE A 22 -21.38 0.32 -0.20
C ILE A 22 -20.49 -0.31 0.87
N LEU A 23 -20.31 -1.63 0.81
CA LEU A 23 -19.35 -2.34 1.64
C LEU A 23 -18.20 -2.84 0.78
N ILE A 24 -16.97 -2.58 1.21
CA ILE A 24 -15.75 -3.06 0.56
C ILE A 24 -15.01 -3.96 1.54
N CYS A 25 -14.56 -5.12 1.09
CA CYS A 25 -13.85 -6.08 1.92
C CYS A 25 -12.52 -6.48 1.28
N ARG A 26 -11.43 -6.18 1.98
CA ARG A 26 -10.08 -6.71 1.70
C ARG A 26 -9.33 -6.85 3.01
N THR A 27 -8.87 -8.07 3.27
CA THR A 27 -7.97 -8.40 4.37
C THR A 27 -6.69 -9.00 3.81
N GLY A 28 -5.54 -8.67 4.39
CA GLY A 28 -4.26 -9.11 3.86
C GLY A 28 -3.11 -8.22 4.30
N GLY A 29 -2.02 -8.25 3.53
CA GLY A 29 -0.90 -7.34 3.76
C GLY A 29 -1.30 -5.89 3.52
N ILE A 30 -0.61 -4.98 4.21
CA ILE A 30 -0.81 -3.53 4.13
C ILE A 30 -0.91 -3.07 2.67
N GLY A 31 0.05 -3.46 1.82
CA GLY A 31 0.09 -3.05 0.41
C GLY A 31 -1.17 -3.40 -0.38
N ASP A 32 -1.70 -4.61 -0.20
CA ASP A 32 -2.90 -5.05 -0.91
C ASP A 32 -4.13 -4.24 -0.48
N VAL A 33 -4.22 -3.82 0.79
CA VAL A 33 -5.31 -2.96 1.28
C VAL A 33 -5.17 -1.57 0.70
N ILE A 34 -3.97 -0.97 0.77
CA ILE A 34 -3.71 0.37 0.23
C ILE A 34 -3.97 0.43 -1.28
N HIS A 35 -3.63 -0.62 -2.04
CA HIS A 35 -3.90 -0.68 -3.48
C HIS A 35 -5.40 -0.68 -3.85
N THR A 36 -6.31 -0.93 -2.90
CA THR A 36 -7.75 -0.80 -3.15
C THR A 36 -8.27 0.62 -2.99
N LEU A 37 -7.56 1.50 -2.26
CA LEU A 37 -8.07 2.81 -1.89
C LEU A 37 -8.36 3.73 -3.09
N PRO A 38 -7.62 3.67 -4.21
CA PRO A 38 -8.00 4.42 -5.42
C PRO A 38 -9.40 4.05 -5.95
N LEU A 39 -9.82 2.78 -5.83
CA LEU A 39 -11.20 2.38 -6.13
C LEU A 39 -12.18 2.99 -5.11
N VAL A 40 -11.84 3.01 -3.81
CA VAL A 40 -12.65 3.66 -2.76
C VAL A 40 -12.86 5.14 -3.08
N LYS A 41 -11.79 5.87 -3.43
CA LYS A 41 -11.83 7.28 -3.82
C LYS A 41 -12.66 7.49 -5.08
N TYR A 42 -12.53 6.60 -6.08
CA TYR A 42 -13.36 6.63 -7.28
C TYR A 42 -14.85 6.44 -6.96
N LEU A 43 -15.19 5.46 -6.13
CA LEU A 43 -16.57 5.21 -5.69
C LEU A 43 -17.16 6.37 -4.90
N ARG A 44 -16.37 7.04 -4.03
CA ARG A 44 -16.80 8.27 -3.35
C ARG A 44 -17.14 9.39 -4.33
N LYS A 45 -16.34 9.58 -5.38
CA LYS A 45 -16.61 10.60 -6.42
C LYS A 45 -17.90 10.27 -7.19
N LYS A 46 -18.10 9.00 -7.54
CA LYS A 46 -19.29 8.53 -8.27
C LYS A 46 -20.57 8.56 -7.43
N TYR A 47 -20.49 8.11 -6.17
CA TYR A 47 -21.63 8.00 -5.24
C TYR A 47 -21.43 8.93 -4.04
N LYS A 48 -21.58 10.24 -4.26
CA LYS A 48 -21.27 11.29 -3.26
C LYS A 48 -21.96 11.08 -1.92
N ASN A 49 -23.23 10.65 -1.96
CA ASN A 49 -24.09 10.51 -0.78
C ASN A 49 -24.11 9.08 -0.21
N ALA A 50 -23.37 8.12 -0.79
CA ALA A 50 -23.34 6.76 -0.28
C ALA A 50 -22.50 6.68 1.01
N SER A 51 -22.97 5.93 2.00
CA SER A 51 -22.12 5.43 3.08
C SER A 51 -21.18 4.37 2.52
N ILE A 52 -19.87 4.65 2.51
CA ILE A 52 -18.84 3.71 2.10
C ILE A 52 -18.19 3.13 3.35
N GLU A 53 -18.32 1.83 3.51
CA GLU A 53 -17.83 1.06 4.64
C GLU A 53 -16.73 0.11 4.19
N TYR A 54 -15.73 -0.11 5.04
CA TYR A 54 -14.57 -0.93 4.69
C TYR A 54 -14.28 -1.98 5.76
N LEU A 55 -14.26 -3.26 5.38
CA LEU A 55 -13.91 -4.39 6.24
C LEU A 55 -12.45 -4.82 6.02
N THR A 56 -11.63 -4.71 7.06
CA THR A 56 -10.20 -5.04 7.04
C THR A 56 -9.73 -5.74 8.33
N SER A 57 -8.44 -6.05 8.45
CA SER A 57 -7.83 -6.56 9.69
C SER A 57 -7.60 -5.44 10.72
N GLU A 58 -7.68 -5.77 12.01
CA GLU A 58 -7.42 -4.83 13.12
C GLU A 58 -6.14 -4.01 12.94
N SER A 59 -5.07 -4.64 12.46
CA SER A 59 -3.76 -4.00 12.26
C SER A 59 -3.76 -2.82 11.28
N ILE A 60 -4.75 -2.70 10.40
CA ILE A 60 -4.83 -1.64 9.38
C ILE A 60 -6.05 -0.73 9.63
N ALA A 61 -6.93 -1.11 10.55
CA ALA A 61 -8.22 -0.44 10.73
C ALA A 61 -8.06 1.03 11.15
N ALA A 62 -7.21 1.29 12.14
CA ALA A 62 -6.92 2.64 12.65
C ALA A 62 -6.41 3.58 11.53
N LEU A 63 -5.42 3.12 10.76
CA LEU A 63 -4.88 3.87 9.60
C LEU A 63 -5.99 4.30 8.63
N LEU A 64 -6.91 3.39 8.29
CA LEU A 64 -8.01 3.72 7.38
C LEU A 64 -9.03 4.66 8.02
N SER A 65 -9.39 4.44 9.28
CA SER A 65 -10.40 5.27 9.95
C SER A 65 -9.92 6.70 10.18
N GLU A 66 -8.63 6.88 10.46
CA GLU A 66 -8.07 8.18 10.81
C GLU A 66 -7.59 8.95 9.59
N HIS A 67 -7.03 8.27 8.59
CA HIS A 67 -6.36 8.92 7.46
C HIS A 67 -7.00 8.69 6.09
N CYS A 68 -8.06 7.87 5.94
CA CYS A 68 -8.76 7.70 4.65
C CYS A 68 -10.12 8.41 4.64
N PRO A 69 -10.23 9.67 4.16
CA PRO A 69 -11.46 10.47 4.27
C PRO A 69 -12.60 9.98 3.36
N PHE A 70 -12.34 9.01 2.48
CA PHE A 70 -13.33 8.48 1.56
C PHE A 70 -14.21 7.38 2.17
N ILE A 71 -13.81 6.86 3.34
CA ILE A 71 -14.50 5.80 4.08
C ILE A 71 -15.29 6.44 5.24
N ASN A 72 -16.57 6.11 5.38
CA ASN A 72 -17.39 6.57 6.50
C ASN A 72 -17.21 5.70 7.74
N LYS A 73 -17.01 4.39 7.56
CA LYS A 73 -16.89 3.44 8.65
C LYS A 73 -15.92 2.33 8.31
N VAL A 74 -15.01 2.05 9.23
CA VAL A 74 -14.11 0.90 9.14
C VAL A 74 -14.61 -0.18 10.09
N TRP A 75 -14.77 -1.39 9.56
CA TRP A 75 -15.02 -2.60 10.30
C TRP A 75 -13.72 -3.39 10.40
N SER A 76 -13.40 -3.86 11.59
CA SER A 76 -12.25 -4.71 11.84
C SER A 76 -12.68 -6.04 12.41
N PHE A 77 -11.90 -7.08 12.18
CA PHE A 77 -12.09 -8.35 12.89
C PHE A 77 -10.76 -8.97 13.28
N ASN A 78 -10.74 -9.60 14.45
CA ASN A 78 -9.80 -10.65 14.78
C ASN A 78 -10.24 -11.97 14.13
N LYS A 79 -9.31 -12.83 13.74
CA LYS A 79 -9.60 -14.15 13.09
C LYS A 79 -10.61 -15.00 13.88
N LYS A 80 -10.78 -14.76 15.18
CA LYS A 80 -11.68 -15.48 16.08
C LYS A 80 -13.15 -15.02 16.03
N GLN A 81 -13.48 -13.82 15.55
CA GLN A 81 -14.82 -13.18 15.68
C GLN A 81 -15.57 -13.00 14.34
N LYS A 82 -15.27 -13.82 13.34
CA LYS A 82 -15.73 -13.61 11.95
C LYS A 82 -17.25 -13.69 11.73
N LYS A 83 -17.99 -14.42 12.57
CA LYS A 83 -19.46 -14.55 12.43
C LYS A 83 -20.18 -13.36 13.04
N GLU A 84 -19.72 -12.90 14.19
CA GLU A 84 -20.28 -11.76 14.93
C GLU A 84 -20.23 -10.49 14.07
N ILE A 85 -19.08 -10.20 13.47
CA ILE A 85 -18.90 -9.01 12.64
C ILE A 85 -19.83 -8.96 11.41
N ALA A 86 -20.09 -10.11 10.77
CA ALA A 86 -21.00 -10.15 9.63
C ALA A 86 -22.44 -9.84 10.04
N CYS A 87 -22.89 -10.37 11.19
CA CYS A 87 -24.19 -10.06 11.76
C CYS A 87 -24.29 -8.58 12.16
N GLU A 88 -23.25 -8.02 12.80
CA GLU A 88 -23.20 -6.60 13.14
C GLU A 88 -23.30 -5.70 11.91
N ILE A 89 -22.54 -6.00 10.85
CA ILE A 89 -22.60 -5.25 9.59
C ILE A 89 -24.01 -5.28 9.01
N VAL A 90 -24.66 -6.45 8.95
CA VAL A 90 -26.01 -6.61 8.41
C VAL A 90 -27.04 -5.88 9.25
N ASN A 91 -26.91 -5.92 10.58
CA ASN A 91 -27.88 -5.32 11.52
C ASN A 91 -27.65 -3.82 11.77
N SER A 92 -26.50 -3.27 11.40
CA SER A 92 -26.11 -1.88 11.70
C SER A 92 -26.80 -0.79 10.88
N GLY A 93 -27.72 -1.13 9.97
CA GLY A 93 -28.47 -0.10 9.25
C GLY A 93 -29.15 -0.58 7.98
N ARG A 94 -29.18 0.31 6.97
CA ARG A 94 -29.83 0.04 5.68
C ARG A 94 -29.21 -1.19 5.01
N LYS A 95 -29.99 -1.86 4.17
CA LYS A 95 -29.49 -2.96 3.32
C LYS A 95 -28.31 -2.46 2.48
N ILE A 96 -27.30 -3.30 2.33
CA ILE A 96 -26.14 -3.01 1.50
C ILE A 96 -26.58 -3.02 0.04
N ASP A 97 -26.29 -1.94 -0.70
CA ASP A 97 -26.59 -1.89 -2.12
C ASP A 97 -25.48 -2.66 -2.86
N TYR A 98 -24.22 -2.25 -2.68
CA TYR A 98 -23.07 -2.85 -3.37
C TYR A 98 -22.09 -3.46 -2.39
N PHE A 99 -21.68 -4.71 -2.65
CA PHE A 99 -20.65 -5.39 -1.88
C PHE A 99 -19.46 -5.78 -2.77
N PHE A 100 -18.29 -5.26 -2.45
CA PHE A 100 -17.02 -5.58 -3.11
C PHE A 100 -16.22 -6.57 -2.28
N ASN A 101 -16.05 -7.79 -2.80
CA ASN A 101 -15.13 -8.78 -2.23
C ASN A 101 -13.83 -8.78 -3.04
N LEU A 102 -12.81 -8.13 -2.50
CA LEU A 102 -11.54 -7.91 -3.19
C LEU A 102 -10.48 -9.00 -2.90
N HIS A 103 -10.92 -10.19 -2.50
CA HIS A 103 -10.04 -11.35 -2.32
C HIS A 103 -9.93 -12.20 -3.59
N SER A 104 -8.71 -12.62 -3.94
CA SER A 104 -8.48 -13.46 -5.14
C SER A 104 -8.86 -14.94 -4.95
N SER A 105 -9.13 -15.37 -3.71
CA SER A 105 -9.43 -16.77 -3.41
C SER A 105 -10.91 -16.94 -3.09
N LEU A 106 -11.55 -17.90 -3.76
CA LEU A 106 -12.87 -18.39 -3.37
C LEU A 106 -12.87 -19.00 -1.95
N SER A 107 -11.72 -19.32 -1.35
CA SER A 107 -11.69 -19.76 0.05
C SER A 107 -12.14 -18.68 1.06
N PHE A 108 -12.11 -17.40 0.67
CA PHE A 108 -12.75 -16.32 1.42
C PHE A 108 -14.26 -16.22 1.14
N PHE A 109 -14.75 -16.84 0.08
CA PHE A 109 -16.19 -17.07 -0.13
C PHE A 109 -16.74 -18.02 0.95
N PHE A 110 -15.91 -18.94 1.48
CA PHE A 110 -16.24 -19.80 2.63
C PHE A 110 -15.95 -19.15 4.01
N PHE A 111 -15.45 -17.90 4.07
CA PHE A 111 -15.70 -17.06 5.25
C PHE A 111 -17.17 -16.67 5.19
N ASN A 112 -17.92 -16.80 6.29
CA ASN A 112 -19.38 -16.62 6.42
C ASN A 112 -19.98 -15.24 6.03
N LEU A 113 -19.39 -14.51 5.09
CA LEU A 113 -19.96 -13.35 4.41
C LEU A 113 -21.11 -13.73 3.45
N PHE A 114 -21.44 -15.02 3.29
CA PHE A 114 -22.73 -15.45 2.73
C PHE A 114 -23.93 -14.76 3.39
N ASN A 115 -23.80 -14.38 4.66
CA ASN A 115 -24.84 -13.64 5.39
C ASN A 115 -24.94 -12.17 4.97
N ILE A 116 -23.91 -11.61 4.34
CA ILE A 116 -23.96 -10.24 3.80
C ILE A 116 -24.86 -10.25 2.57
N ARG A 117 -26.09 -9.78 2.75
CA ARG A 117 -27.08 -9.62 1.69
C ARG A 117 -26.95 -8.24 1.04
N ALA A 118 -26.43 -8.21 -0.19
CA ALA A 118 -26.30 -7.01 -1.01
C ALA A 118 -27.25 -7.05 -2.22
N LYS A 119 -27.56 -5.90 -2.83
CA LYS A 119 -28.30 -5.85 -4.11
C LYS A 119 -27.40 -6.28 -5.29
N LYS A 120 -26.12 -5.89 -5.28
CA LYS A 120 -25.12 -6.24 -6.31
C LYS A 120 -23.80 -6.65 -5.65
N TYR A 121 -23.17 -7.69 -6.20
CA TYR A 121 -21.92 -8.25 -5.71
C TYR A 121 -20.81 -8.07 -6.76
N PHE A 122 -19.65 -7.61 -6.32
CA PHE A 122 -18.47 -7.42 -7.16
C PHE A 122 -17.33 -8.30 -6.64
N GLY A 123 -16.95 -9.32 -7.43
CA GLY A 123 -15.90 -10.28 -7.07
C GLY A 123 -14.59 -9.98 -7.79
N TYR A 124 -13.50 -9.87 -7.03
CA TYR A 124 -12.19 -9.65 -7.60
C TYR A 124 -11.62 -10.91 -8.26
N LYS A 125 -11.16 -10.75 -9.50
CA LYS A 125 -10.38 -11.76 -10.22
C LYS A 125 -8.98 -11.20 -10.47
N LYS A 126 -7.97 -11.95 -10.04
CA LYS A 126 -6.58 -11.55 -10.25
C LYS A 126 -6.21 -11.65 -11.73
N ASP A 127 -5.74 -10.55 -12.30
CA ASP A 127 -5.16 -10.44 -13.63
C ASP A 127 -3.78 -9.81 -13.50
N ASN A 128 -2.75 -10.53 -13.95
CA ASN A 128 -1.37 -10.09 -13.82
C ASN A 128 -0.95 -9.12 -14.92
N SER A 129 -1.80 -8.90 -15.93
CA SER A 129 -1.56 -7.99 -17.05
C SER A 129 -1.71 -6.52 -16.65
N PHE A 130 -2.31 -6.25 -15.50
CA PHE A 130 -2.53 -4.92 -14.97
C PHE A 130 -1.73 -4.68 -13.68
N HIS A 131 -1.45 -3.41 -13.42
CA HIS A 131 -1.07 -2.96 -12.08
C HIS A 131 -2.17 -3.35 -11.07
N ALA A 132 -1.80 -3.75 -9.85
CA ALA A 132 -2.73 -4.22 -8.83
C ALA A 132 -3.89 -3.24 -8.57
N VAL A 133 -3.59 -1.94 -8.45
CA VAL A 133 -4.59 -0.88 -8.29
C VAL A 133 -5.62 -0.87 -9.43
N VAL A 134 -5.16 -0.92 -10.68
CA VAL A 134 -6.04 -0.96 -11.86
C VAL A 134 -6.87 -2.24 -11.84
N ASN A 135 -6.26 -3.38 -11.51
CA ASN A 135 -6.98 -4.64 -11.43
C ASN A 135 -8.09 -4.63 -10.35
N PHE A 136 -7.84 -4.01 -9.19
CA PHE A 136 -8.88 -3.81 -8.19
C PHE A 136 -9.99 -2.90 -8.71
N ALA A 137 -9.66 -1.76 -9.32
CA ALA A 137 -10.66 -0.86 -9.88
C ALA A 137 -11.53 -1.51 -10.95
N ARG A 138 -10.94 -2.35 -11.81
CA ARG A 138 -11.63 -3.12 -12.85
C ARG A 138 -12.61 -4.16 -12.32
N THR A 139 -12.61 -4.42 -11.02
CA THR A 139 -13.66 -5.22 -10.36
C THR A 139 -15.01 -4.49 -10.39
N PHE A 140 -15.00 -3.16 -10.37
CA PHE A 140 -16.21 -2.36 -10.55
C PHE A 140 -16.58 -2.21 -12.03
N ASP A 141 -15.61 -1.75 -12.84
CA ASP A 141 -15.84 -1.39 -14.23
C ASP A 141 -14.58 -1.69 -15.06
N LYS A 142 -14.74 -2.58 -16.06
CA LYS A 142 -13.66 -3.04 -16.93
C LYS A 142 -13.12 -1.95 -17.87
N SER A 143 -13.76 -0.79 -17.97
CA SER A 143 -13.22 0.35 -18.73
C SER A 143 -12.16 1.14 -17.94
N LEU A 144 -12.09 0.96 -16.61
CA LEU A 144 -11.18 1.74 -15.77
C LEU A 144 -9.71 1.42 -16.05
N SER A 145 -8.94 2.49 -16.14
CA SER A 145 -7.50 2.53 -16.38
C SER A 145 -6.79 3.39 -15.33
N ALA A 146 -5.47 3.50 -15.42
CA ALA A 146 -4.70 4.35 -14.52
C ALA A 146 -5.09 5.83 -14.59
N MET A 147 -5.55 6.32 -15.74
CA MET A 147 -5.96 7.72 -15.93
C MET A 147 -7.21 8.09 -15.13
N ASN A 148 -8.02 7.11 -14.74
CA ASN A 148 -9.26 7.33 -13.99
C ASN A 148 -9.05 7.32 -12.47
N LEU A 149 -7.83 6.99 -12.01
CA LEU A 149 -7.54 6.65 -10.63
C LEU A 149 -6.47 7.57 -10.06
N ASP A 150 -6.58 7.82 -8.76
CA ASP A 150 -5.73 8.76 -8.04
C ASP A 150 -5.14 8.04 -6.83
N SER A 151 -3.82 8.10 -6.69
CA SER A 151 -3.08 7.45 -5.60
C SER A 151 -3.20 8.19 -4.28
N ASN A 152 -3.46 9.51 -4.28
CA ASN A 152 -3.54 10.32 -3.08
C ASN A 152 -4.81 9.98 -2.30
N THR A 153 -4.69 8.98 -1.44
CA THR A 153 -5.81 8.28 -0.81
C THR A 153 -5.76 8.30 0.70
N LEU A 154 -4.62 8.69 1.28
CA LEU A 154 -4.44 8.91 2.70
C LEU A 154 -4.06 10.37 2.97
N TYR A 155 -4.59 10.94 4.06
CA TYR A 155 -4.41 12.32 4.47
C TYR A 155 -4.16 12.37 5.96
N VAL A 156 -2.96 12.81 6.34
CA VAL A 156 -2.60 13.12 7.72
C VAL A 156 -3.06 14.54 8.02
N LYS A 157 -3.82 14.72 9.11
CA LYS A 157 -4.35 16.04 9.52
C LYS A 157 -3.32 16.86 10.28
N ASP A 158 -2.60 16.21 11.18
CA ASP A 158 -1.56 16.81 12.01
C ASP A 158 -0.51 15.75 12.31
N SER A 159 0.75 16.14 12.27
CA SER A 159 1.92 15.33 12.62
C SER A 159 2.79 16.02 13.67
N SER A 160 2.38 17.19 14.17
CA SER A 160 3.19 18.04 15.04
C SER A 160 3.62 17.33 16.31
N GLU A 161 2.70 16.58 16.95
CA GLU A 161 2.98 15.85 18.18
C GLU A 161 4.06 14.77 17.98
N ILE A 162 3.90 13.92 16.95
CA ILE A 162 4.87 12.84 16.69
C ILE A 162 6.23 13.38 16.25
N LEU A 163 6.25 14.48 15.49
CA LEU A 163 7.49 15.14 15.08
C LEU A 163 8.22 15.74 16.29
N LEU A 164 7.51 16.43 17.18
CA LEU A 164 8.08 16.97 18.41
C LEU A 164 8.63 15.85 19.32
N LYS A 165 7.85 14.79 19.53
CA LYS A 165 8.23 13.61 20.33
C LYS A 165 9.56 12.99 19.86
N HIS A 166 9.82 13.00 18.55
CA HIS A 166 11.04 12.45 17.97
C HIS A 166 12.09 13.49 17.55
N ASN A 167 11.89 14.76 17.92
CA ASN A 167 12.77 15.88 17.55
C ASN A 167 13.00 15.94 16.02
N LEU A 168 11.95 15.73 15.25
CA LEU A 168 11.97 15.83 13.79
C LEU A 168 11.40 17.18 13.35
N LYS A 169 11.88 17.65 12.20
CA LYS A 169 11.36 18.85 11.53
C LYS A 169 10.83 18.41 10.18
N GLU A 170 9.65 18.91 9.81
CA GLU A 170 9.02 18.62 8.53
C GLU A 170 9.99 18.87 7.36
N ASN A 171 10.01 17.95 6.39
CA ASN A 171 10.87 18.00 5.21
C ASN A 171 12.39 18.09 5.49
N LYS A 172 12.84 17.79 6.72
CA LYS A 172 14.26 17.76 7.11
C LYS A 172 14.73 16.37 7.56
N TYR A 173 14.07 15.33 7.05
CA TYR A 173 14.51 13.96 7.22
C TYR A 173 14.01 13.07 6.08
N ILE A 174 14.71 11.96 5.88
CA ILE A 174 14.28 10.88 5.00
C ILE A 174 13.95 9.63 5.81
N CYS A 175 13.00 8.84 5.32
CA CYS A 175 12.62 7.57 5.91
C CYS A 175 13.26 6.40 5.15
N LEU A 176 13.91 5.48 5.86
CA LEU A 176 14.45 4.24 5.31
C LEU A 176 13.65 3.04 5.83
N VAL A 177 13.22 2.16 4.94
CA VAL A 177 12.49 0.93 5.27
C VAL A 177 13.32 -0.28 4.85
N PRO A 178 14.26 -0.74 5.70
CA PRO A 178 15.16 -1.84 5.35
C PRO A 178 14.48 -3.21 5.41
N GLY A 179 13.42 -3.33 6.22
CA GLY A 179 12.68 -4.56 6.45
C GLY A 179 11.84 -4.98 5.25
N VAL A 180 11.74 -6.29 5.03
CA VAL A 180 10.79 -6.89 4.08
C VAL A 180 10.06 -8.03 4.79
N GLY A 181 8.81 -8.29 4.40
CA GLY A 181 8.06 -9.40 4.98
C GLY A 181 8.84 -10.72 4.91
N SER A 182 8.88 -11.45 6.03
CA SER A 182 9.67 -12.68 6.23
C SER A 182 9.40 -13.79 5.22
N GLU A 183 8.22 -13.80 4.60
CA GLU A 183 7.87 -14.71 3.50
C GLU A 183 8.57 -14.39 2.17
N ARG A 184 9.17 -13.19 2.06
CA ARG A 184 9.79 -12.68 0.83
C ARG A 184 11.16 -12.02 1.09
N PRO A 185 12.13 -12.73 1.70
CA PRO A 185 13.44 -12.19 2.06
C PRO A 185 14.31 -11.84 0.83
N HIS A 186 14.00 -12.40 -0.34
CA HIS A 186 14.64 -12.07 -1.63
C HIS A 186 14.49 -10.61 -2.07
N ARG A 187 13.53 -9.88 -1.49
CA ARG A 187 13.32 -8.44 -1.78
C ARG A 187 14.19 -7.54 -0.91
N ALA A 188 14.90 -8.08 0.09
CA ALA A 188 15.72 -7.28 0.99
C ALA A 188 16.96 -6.76 0.26
N TRP A 189 17.27 -5.48 0.46
CA TRP A 189 18.60 -4.94 0.18
C TRP A 189 19.47 -5.10 1.43
N LEU A 190 20.76 -5.47 1.25
CA LEU A 190 21.65 -5.75 2.37
C LEU A 190 21.67 -4.61 3.40
N PHE A 191 21.67 -4.98 4.68
CA PHE A 191 21.61 -4.00 5.75
C PHE A 191 22.82 -3.05 5.75
N GLU A 192 23.98 -3.57 5.39
CA GLU A 192 25.23 -2.83 5.22
C GLU A 192 25.12 -1.72 4.16
N ASN A 193 24.30 -1.94 3.12
CA ASN A 193 24.05 -0.94 2.10
C ASN A 193 23.18 0.21 2.62
N TRP A 194 22.18 -0.09 3.46
CA TRP A 194 21.39 0.95 4.15
C TRP A 194 22.26 1.80 5.09
N LEU A 195 23.17 1.18 5.83
CA LEU A 195 24.13 1.90 6.68
C LEU A 195 25.09 2.77 5.87
N SER A 196 25.59 2.23 4.75
CA SER A 196 26.47 2.96 3.83
C SER A 196 25.76 4.15 3.18
N LEU A 197 24.52 3.96 2.74
CA LEU A 197 23.65 5.02 2.23
C LEU A 197 23.45 6.11 3.29
N THR A 198 23.10 5.71 4.51
CA THR A 198 22.91 6.63 5.65
C THR A 198 24.16 7.46 5.90
N LYS A 199 25.34 6.82 5.94
CA LYS A 199 26.62 7.50 6.16
C LYS A 199 26.92 8.50 5.04
N LYS A 200 26.80 8.09 3.78
CA LYS A 200 27.06 8.97 2.62
C LYS A 200 26.08 10.14 2.60
N TYR A 201 24.78 9.88 2.73
CA TYR A 201 23.75 10.91 2.72
C TYR A 201 23.94 11.94 3.83
N LEU A 202 24.14 11.51 5.08
CA LEU A 202 24.35 12.43 6.21
C LEU A 202 25.69 13.19 6.15
N THR A 203 26.64 12.76 5.32
CA THR A 203 27.89 13.49 5.07
C THR A 203 27.65 14.67 4.14
N CYS A 204 26.80 14.49 3.12
CA CYS A 204 26.40 15.54 2.18
C CYS A 204 25.37 16.49 2.82
N GLU A 205 24.37 15.94 3.50
CA GLU A 205 23.23 16.69 4.04
C GLU A 205 23.38 16.92 5.54
N LYS A 206 23.95 18.08 5.92
CA LYS A 206 24.28 18.39 7.33
C LYS A 206 23.04 18.59 8.20
N ASP A 207 21.97 19.17 7.63
CA ASP A 207 20.75 19.54 8.36
C ASP A 207 19.65 18.47 8.32
N PHE A 208 19.91 17.34 7.66
CA PHE A 208 18.95 16.24 7.57
C PHE A 208 19.15 15.19 8.65
N LYS A 209 18.05 14.54 9.00
CA LYS A 209 18.04 13.28 9.76
C LYS A 209 17.65 12.10 8.88
N VAL A 210 17.96 10.91 9.34
CA VAL A 210 17.53 9.64 8.75
C VAL A 210 16.68 8.90 9.78
N VAL A 211 15.50 8.45 9.38
CA VAL A 211 14.56 7.73 10.26
C VAL A 211 14.36 6.32 9.71
N PHE A 212 14.71 5.31 10.49
CA PHE A 212 14.42 3.92 10.15
C PHE A 212 13.02 3.54 10.61
N LEU A 213 12.21 3.03 9.67
CA LEU A 213 10.84 2.54 9.89
C LEU A 213 10.75 1.06 9.53
N GLY A 214 9.87 0.34 10.23
CA GLY A 214 9.78 -1.12 10.09
C GLY A 214 9.12 -1.78 11.29
N GLY A 215 9.10 -3.11 11.29
CA GLY A 215 8.54 -3.91 12.37
C GLY A 215 9.53 -4.12 13.51
N LYS A 216 9.11 -4.94 14.48
CA LYS A 216 9.93 -5.32 15.65
C LYS A 216 11.12 -6.20 15.26
N ASP A 217 11.01 -6.95 14.17
CA ASP A 217 12.05 -7.87 13.70
C ASP A 217 13.34 -7.11 13.31
N GLU A 218 13.22 -5.87 12.83
CA GLU A 218 14.36 -5.03 12.44
C GLU A 218 15.00 -4.26 13.62
N GLU A 219 14.29 -4.12 14.76
CA GLU A 219 14.67 -3.22 15.86
C GLU A 219 16.05 -3.53 16.43
N LYS A 220 16.32 -4.80 16.73
CA LYS A 220 17.59 -5.22 17.33
C LYS A 220 18.77 -5.03 16.38
N ILE A 221 18.56 -5.35 15.10
CA ILE A 221 19.60 -5.26 14.07
C ILE A 221 20.03 -3.80 13.87
N ILE A 222 19.04 -2.89 13.79
CA ILE A 222 19.29 -1.47 13.59
C ILE A 222 19.93 -0.84 14.82
N SER A 223 19.38 -1.08 16.01
CA SER A 223 19.84 -0.43 17.26
C SER A 223 21.33 -0.68 17.54
N ASN A 224 21.83 -1.88 17.24
CA ASN A 224 23.24 -2.24 17.45
C ASN A 224 24.22 -1.51 16.51
N LYS A 225 23.72 -0.89 15.42
CA LYS A 225 24.55 -0.30 14.36
C LYS A 225 24.44 1.22 14.27
N LEU A 226 23.46 1.84 14.93
CA LEU A 226 23.24 3.29 14.88
C LEU A 226 24.14 4.21 15.74
N PRO A 227 24.88 3.76 16.79
CA PRO A 227 25.67 4.69 17.61
C PRO A 227 26.66 5.57 16.83
N GLY A 228 27.09 5.15 15.63
CA GLY A 228 28.01 5.90 14.77
C GLY A 228 27.47 7.19 14.13
N PHE A 229 26.16 7.51 14.25
CA PHE A 229 25.54 8.62 13.52
C PHE A 229 25.24 9.88 14.37
N LYS A 230 25.80 9.98 15.58
CA LYS A 230 25.70 11.19 16.45
C LYS A 230 24.26 11.71 16.63
N GLY A 231 23.28 10.81 16.76
CA GLY A 231 21.87 11.16 16.94
C GLY A 231 21.11 11.67 15.70
N ARG A 232 21.75 11.71 14.52
CA ARG A 232 21.08 12.07 13.26
C ARG A 232 20.41 10.89 12.55
N ALA A 233 20.69 9.66 12.96
CA ALA A 233 19.96 8.47 12.55
C ALA A 233 19.10 7.96 13.71
N LEU A 234 17.79 7.87 13.50
CA LEU A 234 16.80 7.46 14.50
C LEU A 234 16.26 6.07 14.17
N ASN A 235 16.22 5.19 15.16
CA ASN A 235 15.55 3.90 15.03
C ASN A 235 14.14 3.96 15.64
N LEU A 236 13.12 3.99 14.78
CA LEU A 236 11.72 3.92 15.18
C LEU A 236 11.06 2.58 14.79
N THR A 237 11.84 1.58 14.35
CA THR A 237 11.28 0.28 13.97
C THR A 237 10.68 -0.43 15.18
N GLY A 238 9.49 -0.98 15.03
CA GLY A 238 8.77 -1.68 16.10
C GLY A 238 8.22 -0.80 17.23
N LYS A 239 8.42 0.53 17.16
CA LYS A 239 8.05 1.49 18.22
C LYS A 239 6.82 2.33 17.92
N LEU A 240 6.33 2.27 16.67
CA LEU A 240 5.22 3.07 16.19
C LEU A 240 4.08 2.18 15.73
N ASP A 241 2.84 2.66 15.89
CA ASP A 241 1.70 2.09 15.17
C ASP A 241 1.61 2.61 13.72
N LEU A 242 0.61 2.15 12.94
CA LEU A 242 0.50 2.56 11.54
C LEU A 242 0.04 4.02 11.35
N CYS A 243 -0.68 4.61 12.29
CA CYS A 243 -1.07 6.02 12.23
C CYS A 243 0.17 6.89 12.45
N GLU A 244 0.93 6.64 13.52
CA GLU A 244 2.20 7.33 13.79
C GLU A 244 3.19 7.16 12.63
N VAL A 245 3.26 5.96 12.02
CA VAL A 245 4.07 5.74 10.81
C VAL A 245 3.60 6.59 9.64
N ALA A 246 2.29 6.71 9.40
CA ALA A 246 1.75 7.55 8.34
C ALA A 246 2.07 9.02 8.57
N GLU A 247 1.97 9.51 9.80
CA GLU A 247 2.33 10.87 10.18
C GLU A 247 3.81 11.16 9.90
N ILE A 248 4.72 10.29 10.37
CA ILE A 248 6.15 10.40 10.10
C ILE A 248 6.45 10.38 8.59
N ILE A 249 5.80 9.49 7.83
CA ILE A 249 6.02 9.41 6.38
C ILE A 249 5.51 10.68 5.69
N SER A 250 4.32 11.16 6.04
CA SER A 250 3.67 12.31 5.40
C SER A 250 4.50 13.60 5.49
N SER A 251 5.26 13.76 6.58
CA SER A 251 6.10 14.93 6.87
C SER A 251 7.57 14.74 6.49
N SER A 252 7.93 13.58 5.93
CA SER A 252 9.29 13.30 5.47
C SER A 252 9.55 13.92 4.10
N TYR A 253 10.80 14.27 3.83
CA TYR A 253 11.22 14.72 2.50
C TYR A 253 11.06 13.61 1.45
N SER A 254 11.41 12.38 1.83
CA SER A 254 11.20 11.19 1.00
C SER A 254 11.26 9.91 1.83
N LEU A 255 10.68 8.85 1.28
CA LEU A 255 10.81 7.49 1.78
C LEU A 255 11.52 6.61 0.76
N ILE A 256 12.51 5.85 1.23
CA ILE A 256 13.25 4.85 0.46
C ILE A 256 12.93 3.47 1.02
N SER A 257 12.43 2.60 0.17
CA SER A 257 11.95 1.28 0.59
C SER A 257 12.07 0.26 -0.54
N CYS A 258 12.26 -1.00 -0.17
CA CYS A 258 11.94 -2.12 -1.05
C CYS A 258 10.42 -2.22 -1.27
N ASP A 259 9.96 -3.20 -2.07
CA ASP A 259 8.54 -3.54 -2.24
C ASP A 259 7.89 -4.03 -0.92
N THR A 260 7.37 -3.09 -0.14
CA THR A 260 6.80 -3.28 1.20
C THR A 260 5.47 -2.55 1.37
N GLY A 261 4.74 -2.85 2.45
CA GLY A 261 3.51 -2.12 2.80
C GLY A 261 3.72 -0.62 2.99
N LEU A 262 4.83 -0.22 3.63
CA LEU A 262 5.11 1.19 3.92
C LEU A 262 5.43 1.99 2.65
N LEU A 263 6.03 1.36 1.63
CA LEU A 263 6.19 1.96 0.31
C LEU A 263 4.84 2.40 -0.28
N HIS A 264 3.81 1.57 -0.12
CA HIS A 264 2.48 1.91 -0.63
C HIS A 264 1.76 2.96 0.23
N ILE A 265 1.95 2.95 1.55
CA ILE A 265 1.45 4.02 2.42
C ILE A 265 2.03 5.37 1.98
N ALA A 266 3.35 5.44 1.76
CA ALA A 266 4.00 6.66 1.28
C ALA A 266 3.45 7.14 -0.07
N SER A 267 3.26 6.21 -1.02
CA SER A 267 2.62 6.52 -2.31
C SER A 267 1.19 7.03 -2.12
N ALA A 268 0.44 6.50 -1.15
CA ALA A 268 -0.93 6.90 -0.87
C ALA A 268 -1.04 8.26 -0.15
N LEU A 269 0.01 8.67 0.58
CA LEU A 269 0.16 9.97 1.22
C LEU A 269 0.75 11.03 0.27
N SER A 270 1.09 10.67 -0.96
CA SER A 270 1.80 11.53 -1.94
C SER A 270 3.21 11.96 -1.50
N THR A 271 3.80 11.29 -0.52
CA THR A 271 5.21 11.48 -0.15
C THR A 271 6.11 11.01 -1.29
N LYS A 272 7.25 11.68 -1.53
CA LYS A 272 8.24 11.23 -2.51
C LYS A 272 8.71 9.81 -2.16
N VAL A 273 8.61 8.87 -3.10
CA VAL A 273 9.05 7.48 -2.91
C VAL A 273 10.23 7.14 -3.81
N ILE A 274 11.30 6.58 -3.25
CA ILE A 274 12.35 5.90 -3.99
C ILE A 274 12.20 4.39 -3.76
N GLY A 275 11.67 3.70 -4.75
CA GLY A 275 11.40 2.27 -4.72
C GLY A 275 12.60 1.45 -5.18
N LEU A 276 13.11 0.58 -4.30
CA LEU A 276 14.16 -0.38 -4.61
C LEU A 276 13.54 -1.71 -5.04
N PHE A 277 13.72 -2.10 -6.29
CA PHE A 277 13.14 -3.31 -6.84
C PHE A 277 14.21 -4.25 -7.37
N GLY A 278 13.88 -5.54 -7.37
CA GLY A 278 14.73 -6.59 -7.92
C GLY A 278 13.86 -7.70 -8.45
N PRO A 279 13.53 -8.72 -7.65
CA PRO A 279 12.74 -9.87 -8.13
C PRO A 279 11.25 -9.59 -8.32
N THR A 280 10.74 -8.45 -7.82
CA THR A 280 9.34 -8.05 -8.03
C THR A 280 9.26 -7.03 -9.16
N LEU A 281 8.25 -7.17 -10.02
CA LEU A 281 8.00 -6.26 -11.14
C LEU A 281 7.26 -5.00 -10.65
N PRO A 282 7.88 -3.81 -10.71
CA PRO A 282 7.23 -2.57 -10.27
C PRO A 282 5.98 -2.23 -11.09
N LEU A 283 5.92 -2.62 -12.37
CA LEU A 283 4.74 -2.45 -13.21
C LEU A 283 3.47 -3.11 -12.61
N ARG A 284 3.64 -4.10 -11.73
CA ARG A 284 2.54 -4.84 -11.14
C ARG A 284 2.12 -4.34 -9.76
N SER A 285 3.07 -3.92 -8.94
CA SER A 285 2.81 -3.59 -7.53
C SER A 285 3.57 -2.38 -7.03
N GLY A 286 4.25 -1.61 -7.88
CA GLY A 286 5.02 -0.45 -7.47
C GLY A 286 4.15 0.69 -6.91
N PRO A 287 4.78 1.83 -6.58
CA PRO A 287 4.03 3.09 -6.40
C PRO A 287 3.18 3.33 -7.64
N PHE A 288 1.90 3.63 -7.44
CA PHE A 288 0.95 3.59 -8.55
C PHE A 288 0.99 4.86 -9.40
N THR A 289 0.83 6.02 -8.76
CA THR A 289 0.91 7.35 -9.35
C THR A 289 1.46 8.32 -8.31
N GLY A 290 1.91 9.51 -8.74
CA GLY A 290 2.45 10.54 -7.85
C GLY A 290 3.97 10.70 -7.96
N ASN A 291 4.58 11.26 -6.92
CA ASN A 291 6.01 11.56 -6.90
C ASN A 291 6.81 10.32 -6.50
N TYR A 292 7.33 9.58 -7.49
CA TYR A 292 8.19 8.43 -7.21
C TYR A 292 9.28 8.23 -8.25
N GLN A 293 10.36 7.58 -7.81
CA GLN A 293 11.43 7.06 -8.64
C GLN A 293 11.62 5.58 -8.32
N ILE A 294 11.95 4.77 -9.33
CA ILE A 294 12.17 3.34 -9.17
C ILE A 294 13.55 3.01 -9.71
N ILE A 295 14.31 2.24 -8.93
CA ILE A 295 15.53 1.61 -9.39
C ILE A 295 15.38 0.10 -9.34
N ASN A 296 15.66 -0.55 -10.47
CA ASN A 296 15.61 -1.99 -10.61
C ASN A 296 17.01 -2.57 -10.57
N ALA A 297 17.18 -3.64 -9.80
CA ALA A 297 18.43 -4.35 -9.72
C ALA A 297 18.81 -4.93 -11.09
N LYS A 298 20.02 -4.61 -11.55
CA LYS A 298 20.55 -5.07 -12.83
C LYS A 298 20.68 -6.60 -12.84
N ASN A 299 20.46 -7.19 -14.01
CA ASN A 299 20.63 -8.63 -14.26
C ASN A 299 19.78 -9.55 -13.37
N CYS A 300 18.61 -9.08 -12.90
CA CYS A 300 17.75 -9.91 -12.06
C CYS A 300 16.97 -10.95 -12.88
N LYS A 301 17.53 -12.16 -13.00
CA LYS A 301 16.88 -13.32 -13.64
C LYS A 301 15.62 -13.83 -12.91
N CYS A 302 15.28 -13.26 -11.75
CA CYS A 302 14.10 -13.65 -10.96
C CYS A 302 12.81 -12.93 -11.37
N GLN A 303 12.86 -11.93 -12.27
CA GLN A 303 11.68 -11.15 -12.70
C GLN A 303 10.74 -11.94 -13.63
N ASP A 304 11.25 -12.93 -14.37
CA ASP A 304 10.50 -13.64 -15.41
C ASP A 304 9.45 -14.62 -14.85
N ASP A 305 9.63 -15.11 -13.61
CA ASP A 305 8.90 -16.29 -13.12
C ASP A 305 7.70 -15.98 -12.20
N LEU A 306 7.34 -14.69 -12.04
CA LEU A 306 6.11 -14.14 -11.42
C LEU A 306 5.67 -14.67 -10.03
N LYS A 307 6.34 -15.65 -9.43
CA LYS A 307 5.80 -16.41 -8.30
C LYS A 307 6.75 -16.73 -7.16
N LYS A 308 8.07 -16.60 -7.30
CA LYS A 308 9.09 -16.58 -6.23
C LYS A 308 10.46 -16.72 -6.89
N CYS A 309 11.47 -15.98 -6.43
CA CYS A 309 12.84 -16.16 -6.89
C CYS A 309 13.34 -17.56 -6.49
N ARG A 310 13.42 -18.52 -7.43
CA ARG A 310 13.84 -19.92 -7.16
C ARG A 310 15.20 -20.01 -6.45
N ILE A 311 16.09 -19.07 -6.75
CA ILE A 311 17.44 -18.93 -6.15
C ILE A 311 17.37 -18.57 -4.65
N SER A 312 16.33 -17.87 -4.21
CA SER A 312 16.14 -17.55 -2.79
C SER A 312 15.36 -18.61 -2.02
N ILE A 313 14.53 -19.42 -2.70
CA ILE A 313 13.78 -20.51 -2.05
C ILE A 313 14.73 -21.57 -1.47
N SER A 314 15.94 -21.72 -2.03
CA SER A 314 16.95 -22.64 -1.50
C SER A 314 17.65 -22.14 -0.22
N GLY A 315 17.23 -21.01 0.36
CA GLY A 315 17.79 -20.47 1.61
C GLY A 315 19.23 -19.97 1.53
N LYS A 316 19.87 -20.01 0.35
CA LYS A 316 21.30 -19.73 0.20
C LYS A 316 21.64 -18.24 0.05
N HIS A 317 20.72 -17.40 -0.44
CA HIS A 317 21.01 -15.98 -0.69
C HIS A 317 19.76 -15.07 -0.58
N PRO A 318 19.44 -14.52 0.62
CA PRO A 318 18.49 -13.40 0.73
C PRO A 318 19.03 -12.21 -0.08
N GLY A 319 18.16 -11.52 -0.83
CA GLY A 319 18.53 -10.31 -1.54
C GLY A 319 19.50 -10.44 -2.72
N TYR A 320 19.76 -11.64 -3.28
CA TYR A 320 20.77 -11.82 -4.35
C TYR A 320 20.68 -10.78 -5.47
N CYS A 321 19.50 -10.59 -6.08
CA CYS A 321 19.32 -9.56 -7.10
C CYS A 321 19.56 -8.17 -6.51
N MET A 322 18.99 -7.87 -5.33
CA MET A 322 19.06 -6.57 -4.70
C MET A 322 20.51 -6.12 -4.45
N ASN A 323 21.45 -7.05 -4.26
CA ASN A 323 22.87 -6.74 -4.07
C ASN A 323 23.53 -6.11 -5.31
N ASN A 324 22.92 -6.24 -6.48
CA ASN A 324 23.39 -5.58 -7.70
C ASN A 324 22.98 -4.10 -7.75
N LEU A 325 22.19 -3.61 -6.79
CA LEU A 325 21.93 -2.18 -6.62
C LEU A 325 23.06 -1.56 -5.81
N SER A 326 23.77 -0.60 -6.42
CA SER A 326 24.83 0.12 -5.72
C SER A 326 24.26 1.24 -4.83
N VAL A 327 24.97 1.52 -3.74
CA VAL A 327 24.62 2.64 -2.84
C VAL A 327 24.66 3.98 -3.57
N ASP A 328 25.61 4.16 -4.49
CA ASP A 328 25.79 5.42 -5.21
C ASP A 328 24.66 5.68 -6.21
N GLU A 329 24.14 4.64 -6.88
CA GLU A 329 22.96 4.78 -7.73
C GLU A 329 21.75 5.23 -6.91
N VAL A 330 21.51 4.62 -5.73
CA VAL A 330 20.41 5.01 -4.85
C VAL A 330 20.60 6.42 -4.31
N LEU A 331 21.82 6.79 -3.94
CA LEU A 331 22.15 8.14 -3.45
C LEU A 331 21.89 9.21 -4.50
N SER A 332 22.21 8.96 -5.77
CA SER A 332 22.00 9.95 -6.83
C SER A 332 20.54 10.35 -7.02
N LEU A 333 19.59 9.44 -6.75
CA LEU A 333 18.14 9.73 -6.76
C LEU A 333 17.69 10.66 -5.63
N LEU A 334 18.47 10.75 -4.55
CA LEU A 334 18.21 11.68 -3.45
C LEU A 334 18.78 13.07 -3.74
N THR A 335 19.96 13.14 -4.38
CA THR A 335 20.69 14.40 -4.58
C THR A 335 20.24 15.19 -5.81
N ASN A 336 19.75 14.52 -6.86
CA ASN A 336 19.34 15.18 -8.11
C ASN A 336 18.22 16.23 -7.92
N ASP A 337 17.47 16.16 -6.82
CA ASP A 337 16.39 17.11 -6.52
C ASP A 337 16.83 18.30 -5.65
N LEU A 338 18.00 18.22 -5.01
CA LEU A 338 18.51 19.27 -4.11
C LEU A 338 19.31 20.35 -4.86
N VAL A 339 19.74 20.06 -6.09
CA VAL A 339 20.47 21.00 -6.96
C VAL A 339 19.52 21.93 -7.73
N SER A 340 18.21 21.67 -7.67
CA SER A 340 17.16 22.40 -8.41
C SER A 340 16.38 23.45 -7.60
N ILE A 341 16.97 24.03 -6.55
CA ILE A 341 16.39 25.18 -5.80
C ILE A 341 17.20 26.43 -6.06
#